data_AF-A0A945DQB0-F1
#
_entry.id   AF-A0A945DQB0-F1
#
_cell.length_a   1.000
_cell.length_b   1.000
_cell.length_c   1.000
_cell.angle_alpha   90.00
_cell.angle_beta   90.00
_cell.angle_gamma   90.00
#
_symmetry.space_group_name_H-M   'P 1'
#
loop_
_entity.id
_entity.type
_entity.pdbx_description
1 polymer ?
#
loop_
_entity_poly.entity_id
_entity_poly.type
_entity_poly.pdbx_seq_one_letter_code
_entity_poly.pdbx_strand_id
1 'polypeptide(L)'
;MSYLKSAIAILFLVLLAACSPAPNEGTTPPPVSEAERRTALAEASGLFQPVVVKELLDCLSSADMTVHCGYKNPEDLVALPDGKYLVVSEMAEFLTDAPGTLSLLNLDSGEREPLTVAWSQPASLRGDVTCPAPDSAAFSPHGIDLTLLADGTLQLLVVNHGKRESI
;
A
#
# COMPACT_ATOMS: atom_id res chain seq x y z
N MET A 1 51.23 -36.87 27.56
CA MET A 1 51.46 -36.40 26.18
C MET A 1 50.12 -36.07 25.55
N SER A 2 50.03 -34.85 25.03
CA SER A 2 49.13 -34.30 24.01
C SER A 2 47.59 -34.28 24.19
N TYR A 3 47.09 -33.04 24.21
CA TYR A 3 45.74 -32.58 23.87
C TYR A 3 45.50 -32.60 22.34
N LEU A 4 44.26 -32.83 21.86
CA LEU A 4 43.67 -32.21 20.65
C LEU A 4 42.16 -32.61 20.51
N LYS A 5 41.21 -31.75 20.91
CA LYS A 5 40.40 -30.79 20.12
C LYS A 5 39.36 -31.39 19.14
N SER A 6 38.10 -31.13 19.48
CA SER A 6 36.96 -30.67 18.67
C SER A 6 36.64 -31.33 17.32
N ALA A 7 35.46 -31.95 17.24
CA ALA A 7 34.56 -31.78 16.10
C ALA A 7 33.11 -32.12 16.51
N ILE A 8 32.39 -31.10 16.98
CA ILE A 8 30.93 -31.06 16.92
C ILE A 8 30.58 -30.94 15.43
N ALA A 9 29.99 -31.99 14.86
CA ALA A 9 29.38 -31.92 13.54
C ALA A 9 27.90 -32.25 13.69
N ILE A 10 27.16 -31.26 14.22
CA ILE A 10 25.72 -31.16 14.06
C ILE A 10 25.50 -30.89 12.56
N LEU A 11 25.22 -31.94 11.79
CA LEU A 11 24.86 -31.81 10.38
C LEU A 11 23.35 -31.55 10.30
N PHE A 12 22.97 -30.30 10.57
CA PHE A 12 21.68 -29.74 10.17
C PHE A 12 21.85 -29.20 8.75
N LEU A 13 21.34 -29.89 7.74
CA LEU A 13 20.93 -29.27 6.48
C LEU A 13 20.01 -30.22 5.68
N VAL A 14 18.74 -30.27 6.07
CA VAL A 14 17.68 -30.74 5.16
C VAL A 14 17.36 -29.56 4.24
N LEU A 15 18.14 -29.42 3.17
CA LEU A 15 17.73 -28.66 1.99
C LEU A 15 16.75 -29.55 1.20
N LEU A 16 15.46 -29.41 1.48
CA LEU A 16 14.45 -29.79 0.50
C LEU A 16 14.54 -28.76 -0.63
N ALA A 17 15.36 -29.07 -1.63
CA ALA A 17 15.29 -28.42 -2.92
C ALA A 17 13.93 -28.76 -3.55
N ALA A 18 12.96 -27.86 -3.37
CA ALA A 18 11.73 -27.88 -4.14
C ALA A 18 12.03 -27.36 -5.55
N CYS A 19 12.56 -28.23 -6.42
CA CYS A 19 12.55 -27.96 -7.85
C CYS A 19 11.19 -28.35 -8.41
N SER A 20 10.42 -27.38 -8.90
CA SER A 20 9.24 -27.65 -9.72
C SER A 20 9.70 -28.23 -11.07
N PRO A 21 9.07 -29.28 -11.61
CA PRO A 21 9.41 -29.78 -12.95
C PRO A 21 9.09 -28.73 -14.03
N ALA A 22 9.84 -28.78 -15.12
CA ALA A 22 9.60 -27.93 -16.29
C ALA A 22 8.20 -28.16 -16.86
N PRO A 23 7.52 -27.14 -17.41
CA PRO A 23 6.20 -27.31 -17.99
C PRO A 23 6.32 -28.23 -19.20
N ASN A 24 5.49 -29.27 -19.26
CA ASN A 24 5.34 -30.06 -20.48
C ASN A 24 4.84 -29.14 -21.60
N GLU A 25 5.51 -29.19 -22.74
CA GLU A 25 5.10 -28.55 -23.99
C GLU A 25 3.84 -29.26 -24.51
N GLY A 26 2.71 -28.94 -23.89
CA GLY A 26 1.39 -29.43 -24.25
C GLY A 26 0.50 -28.23 -24.54
N THR A 27 0.11 -28.11 -25.81
CA THR A 27 -0.93 -27.22 -26.38
C THR A 27 -1.33 -26.05 -25.49
N THR A 28 -0.72 -24.88 -25.73
CA THR A 28 -1.11 -23.60 -25.12
C THR A 28 -2.62 -23.40 -25.27
N PRO A 29 -3.40 -23.49 -24.18
CA PRO A 29 -4.79 -23.01 -24.19
C PRO A 29 -4.74 -21.50 -24.53
N PRO A 30 -5.81 -20.92 -25.10
CA PRO A 30 -5.85 -19.48 -25.37
C PRO A 30 -5.45 -18.71 -24.10
N PRO A 31 -4.84 -17.50 -24.22
CA PRO A 31 -4.42 -16.74 -23.06
C PRO A 31 -5.65 -16.35 -22.24
N VAL A 32 -5.98 -17.20 -21.27
CA VAL A 32 -6.95 -16.93 -20.23
C VAL A 32 -6.40 -15.74 -19.46
N SER A 33 -7.16 -14.65 -19.42
CA SER A 33 -6.77 -13.44 -18.71
C SER A 33 -6.43 -13.76 -17.25
N GLU A 34 -5.56 -12.97 -16.65
CA GLU A 34 -5.18 -13.16 -15.25
C GLU A 34 -6.41 -13.12 -14.33
N ALA A 35 -7.43 -12.35 -14.70
CA ALA A 35 -8.73 -12.34 -14.03
C ALA A 35 -9.44 -13.70 -14.09
N GLU A 36 -9.54 -14.30 -15.27
CA GLU A 36 -10.17 -15.62 -15.43
C GLU A 36 -9.40 -16.73 -14.71
N ARG A 37 -8.06 -16.65 -14.66
CA ARG A 37 -7.24 -17.56 -13.84
C ARG A 37 -7.54 -17.42 -12.35
N ARG A 38 -7.59 -16.18 -11.85
CA ARG A 38 -7.92 -15.91 -10.44
C ARG A 38 -9.31 -16.42 -10.08
N THR A 39 -10.30 -16.26 -10.97
CA THR A 39 -11.64 -16.81 -10.79
C THR A 39 -11.65 -18.33 -10.71
N ALA A 40 -10.94 -19.01 -11.62
CA ALA A 40 -10.87 -20.48 -11.60
C ALA A 40 -10.17 -21.02 -10.32
N LEU A 41 -9.12 -20.34 -9.86
CA LEU A 41 -8.45 -20.66 -8.58
C LEU A 41 -9.38 -20.44 -7.38
N ALA A 42 -10.12 -19.33 -7.38
CA ALA A 42 -11.11 -19.01 -6.36
C ALA A 42 -12.23 -20.05 -6.30
N GLU A 43 -12.78 -20.47 -7.44
CA GLU A 43 -13.80 -21.53 -7.53
C GLU A 43 -13.27 -22.89 -7.04
N ALA A 44 -12.06 -23.27 -7.46
CA ALA A 44 -11.44 -24.53 -7.07
C ALA A 44 -11.11 -24.61 -5.57
N SER A 45 -10.97 -23.47 -4.89
CA SER A 45 -10.66 -23.42 -3.46
C SER A 45 -11.78 -23.94 -2.56
N GLY A 46 -13.03 -23.97 -3.05
CA GLY A 46 -14.21 -24.33 -2.24
C GLY A 46 -14.47 -23.38 -1.07
N LEU A 47 -13.71 -22.30 -0.94
CA LEU A 47 -13.92 -21.25 0.05
C LEU A 47 -15.05 -20.33 -0.41
N PHE A 48 -15.80 -19.80 0.56
CA PHE A 48 -16.78 -18.75 0.28
C PHE A 48 -16.06 -17.56 -0.34
N GLN A 49 -16.34 -17.32 -1.62
CA GLN A 49 -15.86 -16.12 -2.31
C GLN A 49 -16.80 -14.98 -1.95
N PRO A 50 -16.29 -13.84 -1.45
CA PRO A 50 -17.12 -12.66 -1.29
C PRO A 50 -17.68 -12.29 -2.66
N VAL A 51 -19.01 -12.21 -2.77
CA VAL A 51 -19.65 -11.70 -3.97
C VAL A 51 -19.25 -10.23 -4.06
N VAL A 52 -18.45 -9.89 -5.08
CA VAL A 52 -18.20 -8.49 -5.41
C VAL A 52 -19.55 -7.90 -5.81
N VAL A 53 -20.13 -7.10 -4.93
CA VAL A 53 -21.38 -6.39 -5.20
C VAL A 53 -21.06 -5.36 -6.28
N LYS A 54 -21.34 -5.71 -7.53
CA LYS A 54 -20.99 -4.88 -8.70
C LYS A 54 -21.65 -3.50 -8.64
N GLU A 55 -22.83 -3.40 -8.02
CA GLU A 55 -23.54 -2.13 -7.74
C GLU A 55 -22.72 -1.16 -6.86
N LEU A 56 -21.77 -1.66 -6.05
CA LEU A 56 -20.87 -0.83 -5.25
C LEU A 56 -19.72 -0.24 -6.09
N LEU A 57 -19.50 -0.74 -7.31
CA LEU A 57 -18.49 -0.21 -8.25
C LEU A 57 -19.00 1.01 -9.03
N ASP A 58 -20.31 1.27 -9.01
CA ASP A 58 -20.91 2.39 -9.74
C ASP A 58 -20.86 3.71 -8.94
N CYS A 59 -20.14 3.73 -7.80
CA CYS A 59 -20.00 4.93 -6.97
C CYS A 59 -21.37 5.44 -6.44
N LEU A 60 -22.32 4.52 -6.20
CA LEU A 60 -23.67 4.88 -5.79
C LEU A 60 -23.82 4.81 -4.27
N SER A 61 -24.45 5.85 -3.70
CA SER A 61 -24.88 5.86 -2.31
C SER A 61 -26.08 4.93 -2.10
N SER A 62 -26.23 4.40 -0.89
CA SER A 62 -27.42 3.68 -0.44
C SER A 62 -28.20 4.50 0.59
N ALA A 63 -29.32 3.98 1.09
CA ALA A 63 -30.13 4.68 2.09
C ALA A 63 -29.37 4.96 3.40
N ASP A 64 -28.44 4.09 3.78
CA ASP A 64 -27.73 4.14 5.05
C ASP A 64 -26.25 4.52 4.91
N MET A 65 -25.76 4.72 3.68
CA MET A 65 -24.35 4.97 3.40
C MET A 65 -24.17 5.95 2.24
N THR A 66 -23.47 7.05 2.52
CA THR A 66 -22.98 7.97 1.50
C THR A 66 -21.65 7.46 0.97
N VAL A 67 -21.52 7.40 -0.36
CA VAL A 67 -20.29 6.98 -1.03
C VAL A 67 -19.61 8.20 -1.64
N HIS A 68 -18.33 8.41 -1.30
CA HIS A 68 -17.47 9.43 -1.90
C HIS A 68 -16.44 8.76 -2.80
N CYS A 69 -16.26 9.27 -4.02
CA CYS A 69 -15.49 8.58 -5.06
C CYS A 69 -14.40 9.45 -5.66
N GLY A 70 -13.68 8.86 -6.62
CA GLY A 70 -12.56 9.51 -7.31
C GLY A 70 -11.21 9.26 -6.66
N TYR A 71 -11.16 8.47 -5.59
CA TYR A 71 -9.94 8.03 -4.92
C TYR A 71 -9.38 6.77 -5.59
N LYS A 72 -8.06 6.65 -5.58
CA LYS A 72 -7.30 5.50 -6.05
C LYS A 72 -6.58 4.86 -4.88
N ASN A 73 -7.01 3.65 -4.50
CA ASN A 73 -6.44 2.89 -3.40
C ASN A 73 -6.31 3.70 -2.07
N PRO A 74 -7.42 4.28 -1.57
CA PRO A 74 -7.40 4.99 -0.30
C PRO A 74 -7.13 4.03 0.86
N GLU A 75 -6.14 4.31 1.71
CA GLU A 75 -5.73 3.41 2.80
C GLU A 75 -6.07 3.95 4.20
N ASP A 76 -5.92 5.26 4.43
CA ASP A 76 -6.12 5.89 5.73
C ASP A 76 -6.66 7.33 5.62
N LEU A 77 -7.23 7.85 6.71
CA LEU A 77 -7.82 9.19 6.78
C LEU A 77 -7.55 9.90 8.12
N VAL A 78 -7.33 11.22 8.08
CA VAL A 78 -7.20 12.05 9.28
C VAL A 78 -7.91 13.39 9.11
N ALA A 79 -8.64 13.84 10.12
CA ALA A 79 -9.39 15.09 10.07
C ALA A 79 -8.48 16.31 10.26
N LEU A 80 -8.70 17.36 9.47
CA LEU A 80 -8.11 18.67 9.74
C LEU A 80 -8.82 19.36 10.92
N PRO A 81 -8.14 20.22 11.70
CA PRO A 81 -8.72 20.83 12.90
C PRO A 81 -9.94 21.73 12.65
N ASP A 82 -10.11 22.24 11.43
CA ASP A 82 -11.25 23.08 11.07
C ASP A 82 -12.54 22.27 10.81
N GLY A 83 -12.44 20.94 10.79
CA GLY A 83 -13.57 20.04 10.56
C GLY A 83 -14.15 20.10 9.15
N LYS A 84 -13.45 20.73 8.19
CA LYS A 84 -13.93 20.90 6.81
C LYS A 84 -13.37 19.85 5.86
N TYR A 85 -12.23 19.27 6.20
CA TYR A 85 -11.55 18.33 5.34
C TYR A 85 -11.05 17.11 6.10
N LEU A 86 -11.07 15.96 5.43
CA LEU A 86 -10.23 14.83 5.79
C LEU A 86 -9.06 14.77 4.81
N VAL A 87 -7.84 14.59 5.30
CA VAL A 87 -6.73 14.14 4.46
C VAL A 87 -6.89 12.64 4.24
N VAL A 88 -6.68 12.19 3.01
CA VAL A 88 -6.75 10.78 2.62
C VAL A 88 -5.42 10.39 1.98
N SER A 89 -4.85 9.26 2.40
CA SER A 89 -3.70 8.65 1.74
C SER A 89 -4.17 7.71 0.64
N GLU A 90 -3.57 7.84 -0.55
CA GLU A 90 -3.85 7.00 -1.72
C GLU A 90 -2.57 6.27 -2.10
N MET A 91 -2.47 5.00 -1.69
CA MET A 91 -1.23 4.22 -1.83
C MET A 91 -0.97 3.86 -3.29
N ALA A 92 0.29 3.77 -3.68
CA ALA A 92 0.66 3.32 -5.02
C ALA A 92 0.13 1.89 -5.27
N GLU A 93 -0.31 1.62 -6.51
CA GLU A 93 -0.75 0.28 -6.88
C GLU A 93 0.44 -0.70 -6.86
N PHE A 94 0.22 -1.84 -6.22
CA PHE A 94 1.20 -2.93 -6.18
C PHE A 94 1.62 -3.34 -7.60
N LEU A 95 2.93 -3.52 -7.80
CA LEU A 95 3.54 -3.95 -9.06
C LEU A 95 3.39 -2.95 -10.22
N THR A 96 3.08 -1.68 -9.92
CA THR A 96 3.11 -0.58 -10.89
C THR A 96 4.18 0.44 -10.54
N ASP A 97 4.63 1.22 -11.53
CA ASP A 97 5.56 2.33 -11.33
C ASP A 97 4.85 3.67 -11.04
N ALA A 98 3.52 3.67 -10.90
CA ALA A 98 2.76 4.89 -10.67
C ALA A 98 2.82 5.29 -9.18
N PRO A 99 3.26 6.51 -8.83
CA PRO A 99 3.25 6.95 -7.44
C PRO A 99 1.81 7.08 -6.93
N GLY A 100 1.65 6.86 -5.62
CA GLY A 100 0.48 7.26 -4.87
C GLY A 100 0.45 8.78 -4.64
N THR A 101 -0.55 9.23 -3.90
CA THR A 101 -0.77 10.66 -3.63
C THR A 101 -1.44 10.87 -2.29
N LEU A 102 -1.51 12.13 -1.86
CA LEU A 102 -2.47 12.56 -0.85
C LEU A 102 -3.62 13.31 -1.53
N SER A 103 -4.80 13.24 -0.93
CA SER A 103 -5.97 14.01 -1.33
C SER A 103 -6.72 14.52 -0.10
N LEU A 104 -7.73 15.33 -0.36
CA LEU A 104 -8.68 15.82 0.63
C LEU A 104 -10.07 15.32 0.27
N LEU A 105 -10.85 14.93 1.27
CA LEU A 105 -12.30 14.92 1.19
C LEU A 105 -12.82 16.23 1.74
N ASN A 106 -13.51 17.02 0.92
CA ASN A 106 -14.28 18.16 1.39
C ASN A 106 -15.57 17.66 2.05
N LEU A 107 -15.74 17.94 3.35
CA LEU A 107 -16.88 17.44 4.12
C LEU A 107 -18.18 18.24 3.87
N ASP A 108 -18.08 19.43 3.28
CA ASP A 108 -19.24 20.23 2.90
C ASP A 108 -19.79 19.80 1.54
N SER A 109 -18.93 19.61 0.53
CA SER A 109 -19.34 19.25 -0.83
C SER A 109 -19.35 17.74 -1.09
N GLY A 110 -18.62 16.96 -0.30
CA GLY A 110 -18.38 15.54 -0.53
C GLY A 110 -17.41 15.25 -1.68
N GLU A 111 -16.75 16.27 -2.23
CA GLU A 111 -15.84 16.14 -3.36
C GLU A 111 -14.40 15.80 -2.93
N ARG A 112 -13.69 15.07 -3.80
CA ARG A 112 -12.26 14.84 -3.67
C ARG A 112 -11.48 16.02 -4.25
N GLU A 113 -10.57 16.57 -3.47
CA GLU A 113 -9.64 17.62 -3.89
C GLU A 113 -8.18 17.12 -3.80
N PRO A 114 -7.27 17.56 -4.69
CA PRO A 114 -5.87 17.14 -4.62
C PRO A 114 -5.11 17.83 -3.46
N LEU A 115 -4.32 17.07 -2.70
CA LEU A 115 -3.36 17.62 -1.72
C LEU A 115 -1.94 17.53 -2.30
N THR A 116 -1.44 18.63 -2.86
CA THR A 116 -0.12 18.65 -3.52
C THR A 116 1.00 18.78 -2.50
N VAL A 117 1.97 17.86 -2.55
CA VAL A 117 3.20 17.93 -1.75
C VAL A 117 4.25 18.77 -2.47
N ALA A 118 4.79 19.78 -1.79
CA ALA A 118 5.83 20.65 -2.33
C ALA A 118 7.23 20.03 -2.15
N TRP A 119 7.55 18.99 -2.92
CA TRP A 119 8.78 18.20 -2.82
C TRP A 119 10.10 18.99 -2.97
N SER A 120 10.06 20.12 -3.67
CA SER A 120 11.25 20.95 -3.95
C SER A 120 11.59 21.96 -2.84
N GLN A 121 10.79 22.04 -1.78
CA GLN A 121 11.06 22.96 -0.66
C GLN A 121 12.15 22.38 0.26
N PRO A 122 13.00 23.22 0.86
CA PRO A 122 14.00 22.74 1.81
C PRO A 122 13.28 22.03 2.97
N ALA A 123 13.65 20.77 3.19
CA ALA A 123 13.06 19.99 4.27
C ALA A 123 13.32 20.68 5.62
N SER A 124 12.26 20.86 6.40
CA SER A 124 12.46 21.06 7.84
C SER A 124 13.17 19.81 8.36
N LEU A 125 14.27 19.96 9.09
CA LEU A 125 15.02 18.85 9.71
C LEU A 125 14.24 18.25 10.90
N ARG A 126 13.02 17.79 10.64
CA ARG A 126 12.18 17.08 11.59
C ARG A 126 12.35 15.59 11.32
N GLY A 127 12.69 14.84 12.35
CA GLY A 127 13.14 13.46 12.22
C GLY A 127 14.66 13.33 12.26
N ASP A 128 15.18 12.17 11.84
CA ASP A 128 16.62 11.92 11.80
C ASP A 128 17.26 12.72 10.65
N VAL A 129 18.27 13.53 10.97
CA VAL A 129 19.00 14.38 10.01
C VAL A 129 19.76 13.57 8.95
N THR A 130 19.98 12.28 9.20
CA THR A 130 20.62 11.35 8.27
C THR A 130 19.62 10.59 7.41
N CYS A 131 18.32 10.68 7.70
CA CYS A 131 17.29 10.08 6.88
C CYS A 131 17.14 10.90 5.57
N PRO A 132 17.36 10.28 4.40
CA PRO A 132 17.18 10.97 3.14
C PRO A 132 15.69 11.26 2.89
N ALA A 133 15.43 12.36 2.20
CA ALA A 133 14.09 12.67 1.69
C ALA A 133 13.56 11.51 0.83
N PRO A 134 12.24 11.24 0.86
CA PRO A 134 11.64 10.20 0.04
C PRO A 134 11.75 10.55 -1.46
N ASP A 135 11.77 9.52 -2.31
CA ASP A 135 11.68 9.68 -3.75
C ASP A 135 10.23 9.96 -4.15
N SER A 136 9.94 11.19 -4.60
CA SER A 136 8.59 11.60 -4.96
C SER A 136 8.02 10.82 -6.14
N ALA A 137 8.85 10.27 -7.03
CA ALA A 137 8.39 9.47 -8.16
C ALA A 137 7.98 8.06 -7.76
N ALA A 138 8.32 7.63 -6.53
CA ALA A 138 7.94 6.34 -5.99
C ALA A 138 7.05 6.46 -4.74
N PHE A 139 6.62 7.68 -4.39
CA PHE A 139 5.85 7.94 -3.17
C PHE A 139 4.64 7.00 -3.07
N SER A 140 4.47 6.34 -1.94
CA SER A 140 3.42 5.36 -1.71
C SER A 140 2.91 5.50 -0.27
N PRO A 141 2.02 6.48 -0.02
CA PRO A 141 1.53 6.78 1.33
C PRO A 141 0.54 5.73 1.79
N HIS A 142 0.64 5.32 3.06
CA HIS A 142 -0.26 4.37 3.69
C HIS A 142 -0.85 4.99 4.95
N GLY A 143 -0.44 4.57 6.15
CA GLY A 143 -0.91 5.17 7.39
C GLY A 143 -0.52 6.65 7.53
N ILE A 144 -1.41 7.48 8.05
CA ILE A 144 -1.19 8.91 8.28
C ILE A 144 -1.64 9.35 9.67
N ASP A 145 -0.98 10.37 10.21
CA ASP A 145 -1.42 11.03 11.44
C ASP A 145 -1.12 12.54 11.40
N LEU A 146 -1.91 13.33 12.11
CA LEU A 146 -1.80 14.78 12.13
C LEU A 146 -1.55 15.29 13.55
N THR A 147 -0.42 15.96 13.74
CA THR A 147 -0.07 16.59 15.01
C THR A 147 -0.01 18.11 14.89
N LEU A 148 -0.53 18.80 15.91
CA LEU A 148 -0.33 20.24 16.09
C LEU A 148 0.94 20.46 16.93
N LEU A 149 1.86 21.25 16.41
CA LEU A 149 3.11 21.57 17.10
C LEU A 149 2.96 22.79 18.00
N ALA A 150 3.94 22.98 18.88
CA ALA A 150 3.95 24.09 19.85
C ALA A 150 3.94 25.48 19.20
N ASP A 151 4.43 25.60 17.97
CA ASP A 151 4.40 26.84 17.18
C ASP A 151 3.08 27.07 16.43
N GLY A 152 2.10 26.17 16.60
CA GLY A 152 0.81 26.20 15.90
C GLY A 152 0.84 25.61 14.49
N THR A 153 1.98 25.10 14.02
CA THR A 153 2.09 24.44 12.72
C THR A 153 1.49 23.04 12.78
N LEU A 154 0.71 22.68 11.75
CA LEU A 154 0.30 21.30 11.53
C LEU A 154 1.41 20.49 10.88
N GLN A 155 1.66 19.30 11.40
CA GLN A 155 2.57 18.31 10.84
C GLN A 155 1.78 17.05 10.52
N LEU A 156 1.79 16.68 9.23
CA LEU A 156 1.31 15.39 8.76
C LEU A 156 2.48 14.40 8.75
N LEU A 157 2.31 13.28 9.42
CA LEU A 157 3.21 12.12 9.41
C LEU A 157 2.65 11.09 8.43
N VAL A 158 3.49 10.51 7.57
CA VAL A 158 3.03 9.64 6.49
C VAL A 158 3.92 8.41 6.38
N VAL A 159 3.39 7.24 6.69
CA VAL A 159 4.06 5.97 6.37
C VAL A 159 4.19 5.87 4.85
N ASN A 160 5.42 5.73 4.37
CA ASN A 160 5.75 5.68 2.95
C ASN A 160 6.47 4.37 2.61
N HIS A 161 5.87 3.60 1.71
CA HIS A 161 6.40 2.34 1.15
C HIS A 161 7.17 2.55 -0.18
N GLY A 162 7.39 3.81 -0.57
CA GLY A 162 8.03 4.16 -1.83
C GLY A 162 9.53 3.90 -1.87
N LYS A 163 9.96 2.83 -2.56
CA LYS A 163 11.34 2.29 -2.66
C LYS A 163 11.98 1.86 -1.33
N ARG A 164 11.72 2.58 -0.24
CA ARG A 164 12.23 2.38 1.11
C ARG A 164 11.13 2.72 2.11
N GLU A 165 11.00 1.89 3.13
CA GLU A 165 10.16 2.12 4.30
C GLU A 165 10.58 3.38 5.08
N SER A 166 9.65 4.32 5.27
CA SER A 166 9.91 5.58 5.97
C SER A 166 8.64 6.22 6.53
N ILE A 167 8.84 7.24 7.37
CA ILE A 167 7.82 8.20 7.80
C ILE A 167 8.36 9.61 7.50
#